data_AF-A0A9C9Y4X5-F1
#
_entry.id   AF-A0A9C9Y4X5-F1
#
_cell.length_a   1.000
_cell.length_b   1.000
_cell.length_c   1.000
_cell.angle_alpha   90.00
_cell.angle_beta   90.00
_cell.angle_gamma   90.00
#
_symmetry.space_group_name_H-M   'P 1'
#
loop_
_entity.id
_entity.type
_entity.pdbx_description
1 polymer ?
#
loop_
_entity_poly.entity_id
_entity_poly.type
_entity_poly.pdbx_seq_one_letter_code
_entity_poly.pdbx_strand_id
1 'polypeptide(L)'
;MIAGHVDSASSLESGITISKRRADAVKDFLVKAGVNPDQLETVGYGATKPKYNNQTPGGRSKNRRVEITLKGDAEALDEVENIEDVDAGFD
;
A
#
# COMPACT_ATOMS: atom_id res chain seq x y z
N MET A 1 3.39 -2.69 1.39
CA MET A 1 3.53 -1.81 0.20
C MET A 1 2.88 -0.45 0.47
N ILE A 2 3.50 0.63 0.03
CA ILE A 2 3.03 2.02 0.16
C ILE A 2 2.91 2.62 -1.25
N ALA A 3 1.71 3.00 -1.66
CA ALA A 3 1.42 3.46 -3.00
C ALA A 3 0.97 4.93 -3.01
N GLY A 4 1.66 5.77 -3.76
CA GLY A 4 1.29 7.17 -3.95
C GLY A 4 0.44 7.38 -5.21
N HIS A 5 -0.45 8.36 -5.15
CA HIS A 5 -1.30 8.76 -6.27
C HIS A 5 -1.40 10.29 -6.40
N VAL A 6 -1.68 10.75 -7.62
CA VAL A 6 -2.06 12.14 -7.91
C VAL A 6 -3.41 12.18 -8.63
N ASP A 7 -3.97 13.38 -8.76
CA ASP A 7 -5.13 13.59 -9.62
C ASP A 7 -4.73 13.67 -11.10
N SER A 8 -5.74 13.76 -11.98
CA SER A 8 -5.53 13.80 -13.43
C SER A 8 -4.92 15.10 -13.96
N ALA A 9 -4.62 16.10 -13.13
CA ALA A 9 -4.02 17.35 -13.61
C ALA A 9 -2.49 17.26 -13.78
N SER A 10 -1.87 16.23 -13.21
CA SER A 10 -0.43 16.00 -13.34
C SER A 10 -0.10 15.30 -14.66
N SER A 11 1.00 15.68 -15.31
CA SER A 11 1.52 14.90 -16.46
C SER A 11 1.93 13.50 -15.99
N LEU A 12 2.05 12.54 -16.91
CA LEU A 12 2.39 11.16 -16.55
C LEU A 12 3.73 11.08 -15.80
N GLU A 13 4.79 11.67 -16.35
CA GLU A 13 6.15 11.63 -15.79
C GLU A 13 6.25 12.39 -14.46
N SER A 14 5.71 13.60 -14.39
CA SER A 14 5.68 14.39 -13.16
C SER A 14 4.80 13.74 -12.09
N GLY A 15 3.67 13.15 -12.49
CA GLY A 15 2.75 12.45 -11.63
C GLY A 15 3.37 11.24 -10.97
N ILE A 16 4.10 10.40 -11.72
CA ILE A 16 4.85 9.26 -11.18
C ILE A 16 5.88 9.75 -10.16
N THR A 17 6.66 10.79 -10.51
CA THR A 17 7.69 11.33 -9.61
C THR A 17 7.10 11.89 -8.31
N ILE A 18 6.05 12.72 -8.39
CA ILE A 18 5.38 13.33 -7.23
C ILE A 18 4.75 12.25 -6.35
N SER A 19 4.05 11.29 -6.96
CA SER A 19 3.42 10.21 -6.22
C SER A 19 4.44 9.31 -5.53
N LYS A 20 5.55 8.97 -6.20
CA LYS A 20 6.65 8.19 -5.60
C LYS A 20 7.27 8.91 -4.41
N ARG A 21 7.61 10.21 -4.55
CA ARG A 21 8.16 11.02 -3.46
C ARG A 21 7.24 11.06 -2.23
N ARG A 22 5.92 11.13 -2.44
CA ARG A 22 4.95 11.06 -1.32
C ARG A 22 4.95 9.70 -0.64
N ALA A 23 5.01 8.61 -1.40
CA ALA A 23 5.12 7.27 -0.84
C ALA A 23 6.43 7.09 -0.04
N ASP A 24 7.54 7.62 -0.57
CA ASP A 24 8.85 7.59 0.10
C ASP A 24 8.85 8.38 1.41
N ALA A 25 8.22 9.56 1.44
CA ALA A 25 8.08 10.33 2.69
C ALA A 25 7.30 9.56 3.78
N VAL A 26 6.29 8.77 3.39
CA VAL A 26 5.56 7.90 4.32
C VAL A 26 6.43 6.72 4.78
N LYS A 27 7.21 6.10 3.88
CA LYS A 27 8.19 5.07 4.25
C LYS A 27 9.18 5.63 5.28
N ASP A 28 9.76 6.79 5.03
CA ASP A 28 10.72 7.42 5.93
C ASP A 28 10.12 7.70 7.31
N PHE A 29 8.87 8.14 7.36
CA PHE A 29 8.14 8.34 8.61
C PHE A 29 7.97 7.01 9.38
N LEU A 30 7.57 5.93 8.70
CA LEU A 30 7.37 4.62 9.33
C LEU A 30 8.68 4.00 9.81
N VAL A 31 9.77 4.15 9.04
CA VAL A 31 11.11 3.70 9.46
C VAL A 31 11.56 4.45 10.72
N LYS A 32 11.35 5.77 10.79
CA LYS A 32 11.62 6.57 12.00
C LYS A 32 10.76 6.15 13.19
N ALA A 33 9.56 5.62 12.94
CA ALA A 33 8.69 5.06 13.96
C ALA A 33 9.05 3.62 14.36
N GLY A 34 10.09 3.02 13.76
CA GLY A 34 10.61 1.70 14.12
C GLY A 34 10.17 0.55 13.22
N VAL A 35 9.45 0.80 12.12
CA VAL A 35 9.11 -0.26 11.15
C VAL A 35 10.35 -0.68 10.37
N ASN A 36 10.59 -1.99 10.24
CA ASN A 36 11.71 -2.51 9.48
C ASN A 36 11.62 -2.05 8.01
N PRO A 37 12.64 -1.35 7.46
CA PRO A 37 12.63 -0.87 6.08
C PRO A 37 12.51 -1.98 5.03
N ASP A 38 12.92 -3.21 5.34
CA ASP A 38 12.87 -4.36 4.43
C ASP A 38 11.43 -4.86 4.24
N GLN A 39 10.52 -4.55 5.17
CA GLN A 39 9.08 -4.84 5.04
C GLN A 39 8.34 -3.77 4.23
N LEU A 40 9.04 -2.70 3.80
CA LEU A 40 8.44 -1.51 3.20
C LEU A 40 8.90 -1.31 1.76
N GLU A 41 7.97 -1.50 0.83
CA GLU A 41 8.13 -1.14 -0.58
C GLU A 41 7.30 0.10 -0.92
N THR A 42 7.81 0.97 -1.80
CA THR A 42 7.12 2.19 -2.24
C THR A 42 6.94 2.24 -3.76
N VAL A 43 5.76 2.68 -4.21
CA VAL A 43 5.42 2.80 -5.65
C VAL A 43 4.69 4.13 -5.90
N GLY A 44 4.95 4.76 -7.05
CA GLY A 44 4.22 5.93 -7.51
C GLY A 44 3.40 5.61 -8.76
N TYR A 45 2.07 5.64 -8.67
CA TYR A 45 1.20 5.33 -9.80
C TYR A 45 0.83 6.54 -10.66
N GLY A 46 1.22 7.74 -10.26
CA GLY A 46 0.73 8.95 -10.90
C GLY A 46 -0.81 9.02 -10.87
N ALA A 47 -1.41 9.40 -12.00
CA ALA A 47 -2.85 9.48 -12.18
C ALA A 47 -3.49 8.18 -12.72
N THR A 48 -2.71 7.11 -12.90
CA THR A 48 -3.12 5.90 -13.65
C THR A 48 -4.09 4.98 -12.90
N LYS A 49 -4.25 5.18 -11.58
CA LYS A 49 -5.12 4.37 -10.70
C LYS A 49 -6.10 5.28 -9.93
N PRO A 50 -7.06 5.94 -10.61
CA PRO A 50 -8.04 6.78 -9.94
C PRO A 50 -9.03 5.92 -9.15
N LYS A 51 -9.35 6.36 -7.92
CA LYS A 51 -10.38 5.73 -7.07
C LYS A 51 -11.65 6.57 -7.00
N TYR A 52 -11.54 7.86 -7.30
CA TYR A 52 -12.62 8.84 -7.25
C TYR A 52 -12.75 9.60 -8.58
N ASN A 53 -13.91 10.21 -8.82
CA ASN A 53 -14.19 10.96 -10.04
C ASN A 53 -13.28 12.20 -10.19
N ASN A 54 -12.39 12.21 -11.18
CA ASN A 54 -11.49 13.34 -11.45
C ASN A 54 -12.18 14.59 -12.03
N GLN A 55 -13.45 14.50 -12.43
CA GLN A 55 -14.18 15.64 -12.97
C GLN A 55 -14.55 16.65 -11.87
N THR A 56 -14.70 16.21 -10.62
CA THR A 56 -15.05 17.11 -9.51
C THR A 56 -13.81 17.54 -8.71
N PRO A 57 -13.75 18.78 -8.19
CA PRO A 57 -12.67 19.20 -7.28
C PRO A 57 -12.52 18.28 -6.07
N GLY A 58 -13.63 17.80 -5.52
CA GLY A 58 -13.64 16.86 -4.40
C GLY A 58 -13.00 15.52 -4.75
N GLY A 59 -13.35 14.93 -5.91
CA GLY A 59 -12.77 13.65 -6.33
C GLY A 59 -11.29 13.76 -6.71
N ARG A 60 -10.85 14.86 -7.32
CA ARG A 60 -9.42 15.14 -7.52
C ARG A 60 -8.66 15.21 -6.20
N SER A 61 -9.20 15.91 -5.21
CA SER A 61 -8.58 15.97 -3.87
C SER A 61 -8.42 14.59 -3.25
N LYS A 62 -9.46 13.76 -3.31
CA LYS A 62 -9.41 12.38 -2.82
C LYS A 62 -8.46 11.47 -3.59
N ASN A 63 -8.18 11.75 -4.87
CA ASN A 63 -7.19 11.01 -5.65
C ASN A 63 -5.74 11.37 -5.32
N ARG A 64 -5.46 12.52 -4.69
CA ARG A 64 -4.14 12.86 -4.14
C ARG A 64 -3.96 12.18 -2.77
N ARG A 65 -3.63 10.89 -2.80
CA ARG A 65 -3.58 10.02 -1.61
C ARG A 65 -2.34 9.13 -1.57
N VAL A 66 -2.08 8.56 -0.41
CA VAL A 66 -1.16 7.43 -0.21
C VAL A 66 -1.97 6.27 0.36
N GLU A 67 -1.81 5.07 -0.20
CA GLU A 67 -2.42 3.83 0.28
C GLU A 67 -1.34 2.93 0.87
N ILE A 68 -1.64 2.28 2.00
CA ILE A 68 -0.76 1.27 2.61
C ILE A 68 -1.48 -0.07 2.53
N THR A 69 -0.83 -1.04 1.91
CA THR A 69 -1.31 -2.42 1.80
C THR A 69 -0.39 -3.32 2.60
N LEU A 70 -0.96 -3.98 3.60
CA LEU A 70 -0.29 -5.05 4.34
C LEU A 70 -0.34 -6.31 3.47
N LYS A 71 0.84 -6.89 3.20
CA LYS A 71 0.93 -8.24 2.64
C LYS A 71 1.28 -9.14 3.82
N GLY A 72 0.40 -10.07 4.15
CA GLY A 72 0.78 -11.19 5.03
C GLY A 72 1.60 -12.20 4.23
N ASP A 73 2.40 -13.00 4.91
CA ASP A 73 2.98 -14.19 4.33
C ASP A 73 1.84 -15.17 4.06
N ALA A 74 1.46 -15.35 2.80
CA ALA A 74 0.34 -16.23 2.43
C ALA A 74 0.59 -17.67 2.91
N GLU A 75 1.85 -18.09 3.00
CA GLU A 75 2.24 -19.42 3.49
C GLU A 75 1.94 -19.63 4.98
N ALA A 76 1.91 -18.56 5.78
CA ALA A 76 1.56 -18.66 7.21
C ALA A 76 0.05 -18.87 7.44
N LEU A 77 -0.79 -18.63 6.44
CA LEU A 77 -2.23 -18.90 6.52
C LEU A 77 -2.56 -20.36 6.13
N ASP A 78 -1.77 -20.95 5.23
CA ASP A 78 -1.90 -22.36 4.83
C ASP A 78 -1.49 -23.33 5.97
N GLU A 79 -0.60 -22.93 6.88
CA GLU A 79 -0.24 -23.75 8.05
C GLU A 79 -1.34 -23.83 9.12
N VAL A 80 -2.20 -22.80 9.24
CA VAL A 80 -3.27 -22.77 10.26
C VAL A 80 -4.42 -23.71 9.88
N GLU A 81 -4.66 -23.95 8.58
CA GLU A 81 -5.70 -24.89 8.11
C GLU A 81 -5.31 -26.36 8.29
N ASN A 82 -4.05 -26.68 8.59
CA ASN A 82 -3.56 -28.07 8.75
C ASN A 82 -3.50 -28.57 10.21
N ILE A 83 -4.12 -27.85 11.17
CA ILE A 83 -4.09 -28.21 12.61
C ILE A 83 -5.29 -29.09 13.04
N GLU A 84 -6.08 -29.64 12.12
CA GLU A 84 -7.24 -30.49 12.47
C GLU A 84 -6.89 -31.94 12.88
N ASP A 85 -5.64 -32.39 12.72
CA ASP A 85 -5.25 -33.81 12.93
C ASP A 85 -4.35 -34.08 14.15
N VAL A 86 -4.28 -33.17 15.14
CA VAL A 86 -3.56 -33.48 16.40
C VAL A 86 -4.47 -34.27 17.35
N ASP A 87 -4.47 -35.57 17.11
CA ASP A 87 -5.04 -36.68 17.87
C ASP A 87 -5.43 -36.33 19.33
N ALA A 88 -6.74 -36.33 19.59
CA ALA A 88 -7.32 -36.26 20.93
C ALA A 88 -7.14 -37.61 21.64
N GLY A 89 -5.88 -37.98 21.91
CA GLY A 89 -5.51 -39.06 22.81
C GLY A 89 -5.59 -38.59 24.26
N PHE A 90 -6.81 -38.52 24.80
CA PHE A 90 -7.03 -38.50 26.25
C PHE A 90 -7.89 -39.71 26.63
N ASP A 91 -7.18 -40.73 27.14
CA ASP A 91 -7.58 -41.90 27.96
C ASP A 91 -8.99 -42.50 27.75
#